data_AF-A0A2I1FIM6-F1
#
_entry.id   AF-A0A2I1FIM6-F1
#
_cell.length_a   1.000
_cell.length_b   1.000
_cell.length_c   1.000
_cell.angle_alpha   90.00
_cell.angle_beta   90.00
_cell.angle_gamma   90.00
#
_symmetry.space_group_name_H-M   'P 1'
#
loop_
_entity.id
_entity.type
_entity.pdbx_description
1 polymer ?
#
loop_
_entity_poly.entity_id
_entity_poly.type
_entity_poly.pdbx_seq_one_letter_code
_entity_poly.pdbx_strand_id
1 'polypeptide(L)'
;MAEVINANFHNSLENLKSKNKKHIEELDMKCRIEEKIHKVLLADLNNQDWTRCRSSFEELSNNSKEIHQMMRTQNKIAEDTFSLTEKFEEKVQILQGRVASLENSSEDSSKTNRILVYGDWVVILIDQIIVPQFMGGQNDWDKIVNIFTKSICQNTDYYLLENEEEDKLFERLDEILKKVKMTLGEFEYLIRLNKKRNLQFHKNDQSLDEAKRQLEMTFPKDLECYKEPLKKALCAIEVKWKNNRNGNGNRRFKRNQ
;
A
#
# COMPACT_ATOMS: atom_id res chain seq x y z
N MET A 1 -3.77 -17.78 -13.44
CA MET A 1 -3.09 -17.06 -14.54
C MET A 1 -1.64 -16.71 -14.20
N ALA A 2 -1.36 -16.12 -13.02
CA ALA A 2 0.02 -15.85 -12.56
C ALA A 2 0.88 -17.12 -12.42
N GLU A 3 0.33 -18.21 -11.89
CA GLU A 3 1.03 -19.50 -11.75
C GLU A 3 1.40 -20.13 -13.10
N VAL A 4 0.50 -20.08 -14.09
CA VAL A 4 0.73 -20.58 -15.45
C VAL A 4 1.85 -19.80 -16.14
N ILE A 5 1.90 -18.48 -15.94
CA ILE A 5 2.93 -17.62 -16.49
C ILE A 5 4.30 -17.88 -15.81
N ASN A 6 4.32 -18.13 -14.50
CA ASN A 6 5.55 -18.44 -13.77
C ASN A 6 6.11 -19.81 -14.17
N ALA A 7 5.23 -20.81 -14.32
CA ALA A 7 5.60 -22.13 -14.82
C ALA A 7 6.21 -22.07 -16.23
N ASN A 8 5.67 -21.22 -17.12
CA ASN A 8 6.22 -21.06 -18.47
C ASN A 8 7.64 -20.47 -18.47
N PHE A 9 7.90 -19.45 -17.64
CA PHE A 9 9.26 -18.88 -17.53
C PHE A 9 10.27 -19.87 -16.98
N HIS A 10 9.88 -20.58 -15.91
CA HIS A 10 10.73 -21.58 -15.29
C HIS A 10 11.07 -22.71 -16.28
N ASN A 11 10.07 -23.20 -17.02
CA ASN A 11 10.26 -24.21 -18.05
C ASN A 11 11.16 -23.74 -19.19
N SER A 12 11.01 -22.50 -19.66
CA SER A 12 11.89 -21.93 -20.70
C SER A 12 13.33 -21.81 -20.22
N LEU A 13 13.55 -21.37 -18.98
CA LEU A 13 14.88 -21.24 -18.41
C LEU A 13 15.57 -22.60 -18.24
N GLU A 14 14.86 -23.59 -17.70
CA GLU A 14 15.41 -24.94 -17.53
C GLU A 14 15.72 -25.62 -18.87
N ASN A 15 14.89 -25.38 -19.89
CA ASN A 15 15.17 -25.85 -21.24
C ASN A 15 16.45 -25.23 -21.81
N LEU A 16 16.65 -23.91 -21.65
CA LEU A 16 17.87 -23.23 -22.09
C LEU A 16 19.11 -23.74 -21.34
N LYS A 17 19.03 -23.92 -20.02
CA LYS A 17 20.13 -24.50 -19.22
C LYS A 17 20.51 -25.89 -19.70
N SER A 18 19.53 -26.76 -19.90
CA SER A 18 19.74 -28.13 -20.38
C SER A 18 20.40 -28.14 -21.76
N LYS A 19 19.90 -27.33 -22.70
CA LYS A 19 20.48 -27.16 -24.03
C LYS A 19 21.92 -26.65 -23.98
N ASN A 20 22.18 -25.61 -23.19
CA ASN A 20 23.51 -25.02 -23.07
C ASN A 20 24.51 -26.02 -22.49
N LYS A 21 24.12 -26.75 -21.44
CA LYS A 21 24.96 -27.79 -20.83
C LYS A 21 25.34 -28.86 -21.85
N LYS A 22 24.36 -29.42 -22.57
CA LYS A 22 24.60 -30.42 -23.61
C LYS A 22 25.55 -29.91 -24.70
N HIS A 23 25.35 -28.68 -25.16
CA HIS A 23 26.20 -28.09 -26.19
C HIS A 23 27.64 -27.87 -25.75
N ILE A 24 27.86 -27.45 -24.50
CA ILE A 24 29.22 -27.30 -23.94
C ILE A 24 29.92 -28.66 -23.90
N GLU A 25 29.24 -29.71 -23.43
CA GLU A 25 29.81 -31.06 -23.38
C GLU A 25 30.18 -31.59 -24.78
N GLU A 26 29.32 -31.36 -25.79
CA GLU A 26 29.59 -31.73 -27.18
C GLU A 26 30.77 -30.94 -27.78
N LEU A 27 30.84 -29.64 -27.53
CA LEU A 27 31.91 -28.77 -28.01
C LEU A 27 33.26 -29.16 -27.40
N ASP A 28 33.31 -29.38 -26.09
CA ASP A 28 34.51 -29.84 -25.39
C ASP A 28 35.03 -31.16 -25.96
N MET A 29 34.13 -32.08 -26.29
CA MET A 29 34.51 -33.35 -26.92
C MET A 29 35.13 -33.13 -28.30
N LYS A 30 34.57 -32.23 -29.12
CA LYS A 30 35.10 -31.92 -30.45
C LYS A 30 36.45 -31.20 -30.40
N CYS A 31 36.67 -30.32 -29.43
CA CYS A 31 37.98 -29.71 -29.19
C CYS A 31 39.03 -30.78 -28.81
N ARG A 32 38.67 -31.74 -27.95
CA ARG A 32 39.58 -32.86 -27.61
C ARG A 32 39.89 -33.77 -28.80
N ILE A 33 38.94 -33.96 -29.72
CA ILE A 33 39.18 -34.69 -30.97
C ILE A 33 40.16 -33.90 -31.85
N GLU A 34 39.97 -32.60 -31.99
CA GLU A 34 40.88 -31.71 -32.74
C GLU A 34 42.33 -31.83 -32.25
N GLU A 35 42.53 -31.74 -30.92
CA GLU A 35 43.85 -31.90 -30.29
C GLU A 35 44.51 -33.25 -30.59
N LYS A 36 43.72 -34.33 -30.64
CA LYS A 36 44.23 -35.67 -30.98
C LYS A 36 44.63 -35.75 -32.44
N ILE A 37 43.80 -35.23 -33.34
CA ILE A 37 44.10 -35.20 -34.78
C ILE A 37 45.39 -34.41 -35.03
N HIS A 38 45.58 -33.27 -34.35
CA HIS A 38 46.81 -32.48 -34.45
C HIS A 38 48.07 -33.27 -34.05
N LYS A 39 48.00 -34.05 -32.96
CA LYS A 39 49.12 -34.90 -32.52
C LYS A 39 49.45 -35.99 -33.54
N VAL A 40 48.43 -36.64 -34.11
CA VAL A 40 48.60 -37.67 -35.14
C VAL A 40 49.21 -37.06 -36.41
N LEU A 41 48.67 -35.93 -36.86
CA LEU A 41 49.14 -35.22 -38.04
C LEU A 41 50.62 -34.82 -37.91
N LEU A 42 51.04 -34.32 -36.75
CA LEU A 42 52.46 -33.99 -36.48
C LEU A 42 53.36 -35.23 -36.59
N ALA A 43 52.93 -36.37 -36.07
CA ALA A 43 53.68 -37.61 -36.17
C ALA A 43 53.77 -38.11 -37.63
N ASP A 44 52.66 -38.08 -38.36
CA ASP A 44 52.61 -38.52 -39.76
C ASP A 44 53.44 -37.60 -40.67
N LEU A 45 53.47 -36.29 -40.41
CA LEU A 45 54.35 -35.33 -41.09
C LEU A 45 55.83 -35.64 -40.85
N ASN A 46 56.22 -35.91 -39.60
CA ASN A 46 57.60 -36.29 -39.27
C ASN A 46 58.02 -37.61 -39.94
N ASN A 47 57.08 -38.54 -40.08
CA ASN A 47 57.30 -39.82 -40.75
C ASN A 47 57.17 -39.74 -42.28
N GLN A 48 56.84 -38.58 -42.85
CA GLN A 48 56.59 -38.35 -44.28
C GLN A 48 55.49 -39.26 -44.87
N ASP A 49 54.53 -39.68 -44.04
CA ASP A 49 53.39 -40.49 -44.49
C ASP A 49 52.27 -39.58 -45.01
N TRP A 50 52.39 -39.18 -46.28
CA TRP A 50 51.48 -38.25 -46.93
C TRP A 50 50.05 -38.76 -47.06
N THR A 51 49.86 -40.08 -47.17
CA THR A 51 48.53 -40.68 -47.26
C THR A 51 47.80 -40.52 -45.92
N ARG A 52 48.47 -40.81 -44.80
CA ARG A 52 47.90 -40.61 -43.47
C ARG A 52 47.70 -39.13 -43.14
N CYS A 53 48.64 -38.27 -43.54
CA CYS A 53 48.49 -36.82 -43.42
C CYS A 53 47.20 -36.33 -44.10
N ARG A 54 46.94 -36.78 -45.33
CA ARG A 54 45.72 -36.42 -46.07
C ARG A 54 44.46 -36.84 -45.31
N SER A 55 44.42 -38.07 -44.78
CA SER A 55 43.28 -38.52 -43.98
C SER A 55 43.08 -37.69 -42.71
N SER A 56 44.15 -37.35 -41.98
CA SER A 56 44.06 -36.47 -40.81
C SER A 56 43.58 -35.06 -41.15
N PHE A 57 43.97 -34.50 -42.30
CA PHE A 57 43.44 -33.22 -42.76
C PHE A 57 41.94 -33.28 -43.09
N GLU A 58 41.48 -34.35 -43.71
CA GLU A 58 40.05 -34.55 -43.99
C GLU A 58 39.24 -34.67 -42.69
N GLU A 59 39.75 -35.42 -41.70
CA GLU A 59 39.14 -35.54 -40.37
C GLU A 59 39.10 -34.19 -39.63
N LEU A 60 40.20 -33.43 -39.66
CA LEU A 60 40.29 -32.10 -39.08
C LEU A 60 39.28 -31.14 -39.72
N SER A 61 39.18 -31.14 -41.05
CA SER A 61 38.24 -30.32 -41.80
C SER A 61 36.79 -30.61 -41.42
N ASN A 62 36.44 -31.89 -41.27
CA ASN A 62 35.10 -32.29 -40.83
C ASN A 62 34.83 -31.88 -39.39
N ASN A 63 35.78 -32.11 -38.48
CA ASN A 63 35.65 -31.71 -37.07
C ASN A 63 35.50 -30.18 -36.93
N SER A 64 36.28 -29.41 -37.68
CA SER A 64 36.20 -27.94 -37.70
C SER A 64 34.83 -27.44 -38.17
N LYS A 65 34.24 -28.03 -39.21
CA LYS A 65 32.88 -27.69 -39.67
C LYS A 65 31.84 -27.92 -38.58
N GLU A 66 31.95 -29.04 -37.86
CA GLU A 66 31.05 -29.35 -36.75
C GLU A 66 31.21 -28.37 -35.59
N ILE A 67 32.44 -28.03 -35.21
CA ILE A 67 32.73 -26.99 -34.20
C ILE A 67 32.10 -25.65 -34.60
N HIS A 68 32.26 -25.23 -35.86
CA HIS A 68 31.63 -24.00 -36.34
C HIS A 68 30.10 -24.04 -36.25
N GLN A 69 29.47 -25.18 -36.54
CA GLN A 69 28.03 -25.34 -36.39
C GLN A 69 27.60 -25.28 -34.92
N MET A 70 28.37 -25.87 -34.01
CA MET A 70 28.14 -25.78 -32.56
C MET A 70 28.25 -24.34 -32.06
N MET A 71 29.25 -23.57 -32.51
CA MET A 71 29.39 -22.14 -32.17
C MET A 71 28.20 -21.31 -32.66
N ARG A 72 27.70 -21.55 -33.88
CA ARG A 72 26.47 -20.89 -34.36
C ARG A 72 25.26 -21.21 -33.48
N THR A 73 25.17 -22.46 -33.02
CA THR A 73 24.09 -22.87 -32.12
C THR A 73 24.22 -22.22 -30.75
N GLN A 74 25.45 -22.06 -30.25
CA GLN A 74 25.72 -21.37 -28.99
C GLN A 74 25.33 -19.89 -29.05
N ASN A 75 25.59 -19.20 -30.17
CA ASN A 75 25.10 -17.83 -30.37
C ASN A 75 23.57 -17.74 -30.29
N LYS A 76 22.85 -18.71 -30.88
CA LYS A 76 21.39 -18.76 -30.79
C LYS A 76 20.90 -18.97 -29.35
N ILE A 77 21.57 -19.83 -28.58
CA ILE A 77 21.25 -20.02 -27.15
C ILE A 77 21.48 -18.72 -26.36
N ALA A 78 22.54 -17.97 -26.68
CA ALA A 78 22.81 -16.69 -26.06
C ALA A 78 21.72 -15.64 -26.41
N GLU A 79 21.33 -15.53 -27.67
CA GLU A 79 20.22 -14.67 -28.11
C GLU A 79 18.91 -15.02 -27.41
N ASP A 80 18.55 -16.30 -27.35
CA ASP A 80 17.35 -16.77 -26.64
C ASP A 80 17.42 -16.43 -25.14
N THR A 81 18.60 -16.49 -24.54
CA THR A 81 18.84 -16.14 -23.13
C THR A 81 18.69 -14.64 -22.89
N PHE A 82 19.23 -13.79 -23.78
CA PHE A 82 19.04 -12.34 -23.70
C PHE A 82 17.56 -11.98 -23.81
N SER A 83 16.84 -12.54 -24.79
CA SER A 83 15.41 -12.29 -24.94
C SER A 83 14.59 -12.71 -23.72
N LEU A 84 14.95 -13.83 -23.08
CA LEU A 84 14.29 -14.24 -21.83
C LEU A 84 14.59 -13.28 -20.67
N THR A 85 15.81 -12.74 -20.61
CA THR A 85 16.25 -11.80 -19.59
C THR A 85 15.54 -10.44 -19.73
N GLU A 86 15.41 -9.91 -20.95
CA GLU A 86 14.66 -8.68 -21.23
C GLU A 86 13.20 -8.79 -20.78
N LYS A 87 12.54 -9.92 -21.11
CA LYS A 87 11.16 -10.18 -20.67
C LYS A 87 11.03 -10.30 -19.14
N PHE A 88 12.06 -10.80 -18.48
CA PHE A 88 12.09 -10.87 -17.01
C PHE A 88 12.24 -9.46 -16.42
N GLU A 89 13.13 -8.65 -16.97
CA GLU A 89 13.34 -7.26 -16.56
C GLU A 89 12.07 -6.41 -16.70
N GLU A 90 11.39 -6.49 -17.86
CA GLU A 90 10.11 -5.79 -18.11
C GLU A 90 9.07 -6.12 -17.03
N LYS A 91 8.95 -7.40 -16.66
CA LYS A 91 8.02 -7.84 -15.61
C LYS A 91 8.40 -7.34 -14.24
N VAL A 92 9.70 -7.30 -13.92
CA VAL A 92 10.18 -6.76 -12.64
C VAL A 92 9.83 -5.28 -12.54
N GLN A 93 10.01 -4.50 -13.61
CA GLN A 93 9.64 -3.08 -13.64
C GLN A 93 8.13 -2.87 -13.43
N ILE A 94 7.29 -3.67 -14.09
CA ILE A 94 5.82 -3.63 -13.90
C ILE A 94 5.46 -3.94 -12.44
N LEU A 95 6.09 -4.95 -11.84
CA LEU A 95 5.83 -5.31 -10.44
C LEU A 95 6.25 -4.19 -9.49
N GLN A 96 7.43 -3.59 -9.71
CA GLN A 96 7.90 -2.44 -8.93
C GLN A 96 6.93 -1.25 -9.00
N GLY A 97 6.43 -0.92 -10.19
CA GLY A 97 5.43 0.15 -10.35
C GLY A 97 4.13 -0.13 -9.59
N ARG A 98 3.66 -1.38 -9.61
CA ARG A 98 2.46 -1.80 -8.86
C ARG A 98 2.68 -1.75 -7.35
N VAL A 99 3.84 -2.17 -6.86
CA VAL A 99 4.21 -2.08 -5.43
C VAL A 99 4.21 -0.63 -4.98
N ALA A 100 4.89 0.27 -5.71
CA ALA A 100 4.90 1.70 -5.38
C ALA A 100 3.50 2.31 -5.34
N SER A 101 2.62 1.90 -6.26
CA SER A 101 1.22 2.36 -6.29
C SER A 101 0.42 1.86 -5.07
N LEU A 102 0.63 0.61 -4.66
CA LEU A 102 -0.01 0.02 -3.48
C LEU A 102 0.49 0.65 -2.18
N GLU A 103 1.80 0.93 -2.07
CA GLU A 103 2.39 1.59 -0.91
C GLU A 103 1.79 2.99 -0.71
N ASN A 104 1.70 3.78 -1.79
CA ASN A 104 1.04 5.10 -1.75
C ASN A 104 -0.43 5.00 -1.32
N SER A 105 -1.19 4.05 -1.87
CA SER A 105 -2.59 3.85 -1.50
C SER A 105 -2.77 3.36 -0.05
N SER A 106 -1.86 2.52 0.45
CA SER A 106 -1.87 2.03 1.82
C SER A 106 -1.55 3.14 2.81
N GLU A 107 -0.61 4.01 2.49
CA GLU A 107 -0.25 5.18 3.30
C GLU A 107 -1.45 6.14 3.43
N ASP A 108 -2.15 6.42 2.33
CA ASP A 108 -3.34 7.27 2.31
C ASP A 108 -4.52 6.64 3.08
N SER A 109 -4.72 5.33 2.94
CA SER A 109 -5.72 4.60 3.72
C SER A 109 -5.40 4.61 5.22
N SER A 110 -4.13 4.41 5.61
CA SER A 110 -3.67 4.47 7.00
C SER A 110 -3.93 5.84 7.62
N LYS A 111 -3.57 6.93 6.92
CA LYS A 111 -3.86 8.31 7.35
C LYS A 111 -5.35 8.57 7.53
N THR A 112 -6.16 8.12 6.58
CA THR A 112 -7.63 8.28 6.64
C THR A 112 -8.22 7.49 7.81
N ASN A 113 -7.78 6.24 8.01
CA ASN A 113 -8.25 5.37 9.09
C ASN A 113 -7.91 5.94 10.47
N ARG A 114 -6.73 6.54 10.65
CA ARG A 114 -6.34 7.19 11.92
C ARG A 114 -7.26 8.35 12.30
N ILE A 115 -7.80 9.07 11.32
CA ILE A 115 -8.75 10.16 11.59
C ILE A 115 -10.15 9.63 11.92
N LEU A 116 -10.58 8.52 11.32
CA LEU A 116 -11.90 7.93 11.62
C LEU A 116 -12.04 7.49 13.09
N VAL A 117 -10.93 7.19 13.77
CA VAL A 117 -10.90 6.91 15.22
C VAL A 117 -11.39 8.11 16.04
N TYR A 118 -11.17 9.35 15.56
CA TYR A 118 -11.72 10.54 16.20
C TYR A 118 -13.24 10.66 16.09
N GLY A 119 -13.89 9.87 15.24
CA GLY A 119 -15.35 9.74 15.23
C GLY A 119 -15.91 9.36 16.61
N ASP A 120 -15.21 8.51 17.36
CA ASP A 120 -15.64 8.12 18.71
C ASP A 120 -15.53 9.31 19.70
N TRP A 121 -14.52 10.15 19.56
CA TRP A 121 -14.40 11.39 20.34
C TRP A 121 -15.50 12.41 20.00
N VAL A 122 -15.89 12.49 18.72
CA VAL A 122 -17.02 13.33 18.29
C VAL A 122 -18.33 12.83 18.90
N VAL A 123 -18.56 11.51 18.94
CA VAL A 123 -19.72 10.92 19.63
C VAL A 123 -19.71 11.29 21.11
N ILE A 124 -18.57 11.19 21.80
CA ILE A 124 -18.45 11.59 23.21
C ILE A 124 -18.78 13.07 23.39
N LEU A 125 -18.29 13.96 22.52
CA LEU A 125 -18.66 15.38 22.56
C LEU A 125 -20.17 15.56 22.42
N ILE A 126 -20.77 14.94 21.41
CA ILE A 126 -22.20 15.07 21.10
C ILE A 126 -23.04 14.57 22.27
N ASP A 127 -22.87 13.31 22.65
CA ASP A 127 -23.73 12.63 23.63
C ASP A 127 -23.55 13.18 25.04
N GLN A 128 -22.33 13.59 25.40
CA GLN A 128 -22.08 14.07 26.75
C GLN A 128 -22.24 15.59 26.86
N ILE A 129 -21.85 16.38 25.88
CA ILE A 129 -21.82 17.85 26.05
C ILE A 129 -22.97 18.53 25.31
N ILE A 130 -23.25 18.11 24.07
CA ILE A 130 -24.20 18.81 23.20
C ILE A 130 -25.64 18.39 23.51
N VAL A 131 -25.97 17.11 23.31
CA VAL A 131 -27.33 16.57 23.46
C VAL A 131 -27.95 16.88 24.83
N PRO A 132 -27.23 16.75 25.97
CA PRO A 132 -27.82 17.02 27.29
C PRO A 132 -28.19 18.48 27.55
N GLN A 133 -27.79 19.42 26.68
CA GLN A 133 -28.16 20.83 26.79
C GLN A 133 -29.44 21.19 26.03
N PHE A 134 -30.02 20.24 25.29
CA PHE A 134 -31.32 20.38 24.62
C PHE A 134 -32.46 19.83 25.49
N MET A 135 -33.60 20.53 25.51
CA MET A 135 -34.76 20.13 26.32
C MET A 135 -35.47 18.89 25.77
N GLY A 136 -35.57 18.76 24.45
CA GLY A 136 -36.11 17.56 23.77
C GLY A 136 -35.09 16.44 23.58
N GLY A 137 -33.86 16.61 24.10
CA GLY A 137 -32.81 15.59 24.09
C GLY A 137 -32.51 15.07 22.68
N GLN A 138 -32.73 13.77 22.48
CA GLN A 138 -32.42 13.09 21.21
C GLN A 138 -33.30 13.56 20.04
N ASN A 139 -34.58 13.88 20.28
CA ASN A 139 -35.49 14.28 19.20
C ASN A 139 -35.07 15.61 18.57
N ASP A 140 -34.67 16.58 19.41
CA ASP A 140 -34.14 17.88 18.97
C ASP A 140 -32.82 17.68 18.22
N TRP A 141 -31.98 16.78 18.73
CA TRP A 141 -30.72 16.42 18.10
C TRP A 141 -30.91 15.79 16.71
N ASP A 142 -31.87 14.89 16.55
CA ASP A 142 -32.15 14.24 15.26
C ASP A 142 -32.58 15.27 14.20
N LYS A 143 -33.33 16.32 14.59
CA LYS A 143 -33.66 17.46 13.72
C LYS A 143 -32.40 18.22 13.28
N ILE A 144 -31.53 18.56 14.23
CA ILE A 144 -30.25 19.22 13.95
C ILE A 144 -29.40 18.39 12.98
N VAL A 145 -29.29 17.07 13.22
CA VAL A 145 -28.54 16.15 12.35
C VAL A 145 -29.14 16.14 10.95
N ASN A 146 -30.47 16.16 10.81
CA ASN A 146 -31.13 16.24 9.50
C ASN A 146 -30.80 17.53 8.75
N ILE A 147 -30.76 18.68 9.43
CA ILE A 147 -30.40 19.97 8.82
C ILE A 147 -28.96 19.92 8.28
N PHE A 148 -28.00 19.50 9.12
CA PHE A 148 -26.61 19.30 8.64
C PHE A 148 -26.54 18.27 7.52
N THR A 149 -27.35 17.21 7.57
CA THR A 149 -27.40 16.19 6.53
C THR A 149 -27.81 16.75 5.19
N LYS A 150 -28.89 17.56 5.16
CA LYS A 150 -29.36 18.23 3.95
C LYS A 150 -28.27 19.13 3.37
N SER A 151 -27.69 20.00 4.20
CA SER A 151 -26.61 20.91 3.79
C SER A 151 -25.38 20.16 3.22
N ILE A 152 -24.92 19.11 3.90
CA ILE A 152 -23.78 18.30 3.44
C ILE A 152 -24.09 17.59 2.12
N CYS A 153 -25.27 16.99 1.98
CA CYS A 153 -25.66 16.26 0.77
C CYS A 153 -25.87 17.20 -0.44
N GLN A 154 -26.35 18.41 -0.20
CA GLN A 154 -26.57 19.43 -1.22
C GLN A 154 -25.33 20.30 -1.48
N ASN A 155 -24.28 20.16 -0.64
CA ASN A 155 -23.05 20.93 -0.68
C ASN A 155 -23.31 22.45 -0.70
N THR A 156 -24.18 22.91 0.20
CA THR A 156 -24.55 24.34 0.35
C THR A 156 -23.70 25.02 1.42
N ASP A 157 -23.42 26.30 1.22
CA ASP A 157 -22.73 27.15 2.21
C ASP A 157 -23.69 27.74 3.26
N TYR A 158 -24.93 27.24 3.33
CA TYR A 158 -25.98 27.70 4.23
C TYR A 158 -26.85 26.54 4.72
N TYR A 159 -27.52 26.74 5.86
CA TYR A 159 -28.47 25.79 6.45
C TYR A 159 -29.91 26.16 6.08
N LEU A 160 -30.66 25.19 5.55
CA LEU A 160 -32.08 25.34 5.26
C LEU A 160 -32.89 24.99 6.52
N LEU A 161 -33.48 26.01 7.14
CA LEU A 161 -34.37 25.89 8.29
C LEU A 161 -35.81 26.09 7.78
N GLU A 162 -36.68 25.12 8.04
CA GLU A 162 -38.02 25.04 7.44
C GLU A 162 -39.11 25.68 8.32
N ASN A 163 -38.81 25.95 9.59
CA ASN A 163 -39.78 26.48 10.56
C ASN A 163 -39.08 27.17 11.76
N GLU A 164 -39.86 27.95 12.53
CA GLU A 164 -39.37 28.65 13.73
C GLU A 164 -38.82 27.73 14.83
N GLU A 165 -39.22 26.45 14.85
CA GLU A 165 -38.69 25.49 15.81
C GLU A 165 -37.23 25.16 15.48
N GLU A 166 -36.92 24.93 14.21
CA GLU A 166 -35.55 24.70 13.72
C GLU A 166 -34.67 25.93 13.93
N ASP A 167 -35.19 27.14 13.74
CA ASP A 167 -34.48 28.40 14.05
C ASP A 167 -34.05 28.44 15.52
N LYS A 168 -34.97 28.19 16.45
CA LYS A 168 -34.68 28.17 17.90
C LYS A 168 -33.71 27.07 18.27
N LEU A 169 -33.80 25.90 17.63
CA LEU A 169 -32.86 24.80 17.84
C LEU A 169 -31.44 25.16 17.37
N PHE A 170 -31.31 25.82 16.23
CA PHE A 170 -30.01 26.26 15.70
C PHE A 170 -29.40 27.41 16.50
N GLU A 171 -30.19 28.38 16.94
CA GLU A 171 -29.75 29.42 17.89
C GLU A 171 -29.22 28.78 19.18
N ARG A 172 -29.95 27.79 19.71
CA ARG A 172 -29.53 27.06 20.90
C ARG A 172 -28.25 26.27 20.68
N LEU A 173 -28.10 25.63 19.52
CA LEU A 173 -26.87 24.95 19.14
C LEU A 173 -25.70 25.94 19.10
N ASP A 174 -25.87 27.10 18.46
CA ASP A 174 -24.84 28.14 18.37
C ASP A 174 -24.40 28.63 19.76
N GLU A 175 -25.34 28.86 20.68
CA GLU A 175 -25.04 29.18 22.09
C GLU A 175 -24.21 28.08 22.77
N ILE A 176 -24.55 26.82 22.56
CA ILE A 176 -23.84 25.67 23.12
C ILE A 176 -22.42 25.60 22.54
N LEU A 177 -22.28 25.75 21.23
CA LEU A 177 -21.00 25.68 20.52
C LEU A 177 -20.06 26.82 20.94
N LYS A 178 -20.59 28.03 21.18
CA LYS A 178 -19.82 29.15 21.76
C LYS A 178 -19.18 28.79 23.10
N LYS A 179 -19.85 28.02 23.97
CA LYS A 179 -19.27 27.57 25.25
C LYS A 179 -18.07 26.65 25.07
N VAL A 180 -18.03 25.88 23.99
CA VAL A 180 -16.89 25.02 23.62
C VAL A 180 -15.95 25.69 22.60
N LYS A 181 -16.13 27.00 22.37
CA LYS A 181 -15.35 27.83 21.44
C LYS A 181 -15.36 27.34 20.00
N MET A 182 -16.45 26.72 19.57
CA MET A 182 -16.63 26.13 18.24
C MET A 182 -17.64 26.94 17.44
N THR A 183 -17.42 27.09 16.13
CA THR A 183 -18.42 27.66 15.22
C THR A 183 -19.32 26.58 14.64
N LEU A 184 -20.46 26.95 14.06
CA LEU A 184 -21.33 26.01 13.34
C LEU A 184 -20.59 25.30 12.20
N GLY A 185 -19.80 26.03 11.40
CA GLY A 185 -19.01 25.44 10.32
C GLY A 185 -17.92 24.48 10.82
N GLU A 186 -17.25 24.81 11.93
CA GLU A 186 -16.30 23.89 12.58
C GLU A 186 -17.00 22.62 13.08
N PHE A 187 -18.19 22.77 13.66
CA PHE A 187 -18.99 21.66 14.13
C PHE A 187 -19.50 20.79 12.97
N GLU A 188 -19.87 21.38 11.85
CA GLU A 188 -20.24 20.64 10.65
C GLU A 188 -19.11 19.71 10.16
N TYR A 189 -17.85 20.14 10.23
CA TYR A 189 -16.73 19.24 9.94
C TYR A 189 -16.74 18.02 10.88
N LEU A 190 -17.04 18.18 12.17
CA LEU A 190 -17.18 17.04 13.08
C LEU A 190 -18.35 16.12 12.70
N ILE A 191 -19.48 16.68 12.25
CA ILE A 191 -20.61 15.88 11.75
C ILE A 191 -20.23 15.11 10.48
N ARG A 192 -19.55 15.75 9.53
CA ARG A 192 -19.02 15.11 8.32
C ARG A 192 -18.08 13.96 8.67
N LEU A 193 -17.21 14.14 9.66
CA LEU A 193 -16.30 13.11 10.15
C LEU A 193 -17.06 11.95 10.78
N ASN A 194 -18.04 12.23 11.65
CA ASN A 194 -18.85 11.21 12.31
C ASN A 194 -19.67 10.38 11.30
N LYS A 195 -20.13 10.98 10.20
CA LYS A 195 -20.81 10.26 9.11
C LYS A 195 -19.90 9.34 8.29
N LYS A 196 -18.61 9.68 8.19
CA LYS A 196 -17.60 8.84 7.53
C LYS A 196 -17.08 7.72 8.43
N ARG A 197 -17.49 7.69 9.69
CA ARG A 197 -17.13 6.67 10.66
C ARG A 197 -17.56 5.30 10.12
N ASN A 198 -16.60 4.41 9.91
CA ASN A 198 -16.83 3.08 9.40
C ASN A 198 -16.85 2.08 10.58
N LEU A 199 -17.84 1.18 10.62
CA LEU A 199 -18.08 0.32 11.79
C LEU A 199 -16.93 -0.65 12.10
N GLN A 200 -16.05 -0.88 11.14
CA GLN A 200 -14.92 -1.79 11.27
C GLN A 200 -13.75 -1.23 12.10
N PHE A 201 -13.67 0.08 12.33
CA PHE A 201 -12.58 0.73 13.08
C PHE A 201 -12.98 1.21 14.48
N HIS A 202 -14.07 0.65 15.03
CA HIS A 202 -14.79 1.09 16.23
C HIS A 202 -14.18 0.79 17.61
N LYS A 203 -12.87 0.52 17.70
CA LYS A 203 -12.25 0.35 19.02
C LYS A 203 -11.21 1.42 19.25
N ASN A 204 -11.71 2.58 19.64
CA ASN A 204 -10.88 3.61 20.22
C ASN A 204 -10.52 3.24 21.67
N ASP A 205 -9.54 2.35 21.84
CA ASP A 205 -8.90 2.08 23.14
C ASP A 205 -7.95 3.23 23.55
N GLN A 206 -7.95 4.34 22.80
CA GLN A 206 -7.10 5.50 23.01
C GLN A 206 -7.57 6.30 24.24
N SER A 207 -6.61 6.73 25.06
CA SER A 207 -6.88 7.70 26.11
C SER A 207 -7.03 9.12 25.53
N LEU A 208 -7.68 10.02 26.29
CA LEU A 208 -7.82 11.42 25.88
C LEU A 208 -6.46 12.11 25.64
N ASP A 209 -5.45 11.78 26.45
CA ASP A 209 -4.10 12.34 26.31
C ASP A 209 -3.41 11.82 25.05
N GLU A 210 -3.59 10.54 24.73
CA GLU A 210 -3.07 9.94 23.49
C GLU A 210 -3.75 10.56 22.26
N ALA A 211 -5.07 10.79 22.32
CA ALA A 211 -5.82 11.46 21.27
C ALA A 211 -5.30 12.88 21.00
N LYS A 212 -5.00 13.65 22.04
CA LYS A 212 -4.43 14.99 21.88
C LYS A 212 -3.02 14.95 21.30
N ARG A 213 -2.16 14.05 21.78
CA ARG A 213 -0.79 13.89 21.28
C ARG A 213 -0.75 13.53 19.80
N GLN A 214 -1.56 12.55 19.38
CA GLN A 214 -1.59 12.12 17.98
C GLN A 214 -2.13 13.20 17.04
N LEU A 215 -3.08 14.02 17.52
CA LEU A 215 -3.66 15.13 16.76
C LEU A 215 -2.61 16.19 16.42
N GLU A 216 -1.63 16.41 17.30
CA GLU A 216 -0.57 17.39 17.07
C GLU A 216 0.62 16.83 16.26
N MET A 217 0.96 15.55 16.45
CA MET A 217 2.18 14.97 15.84
C MET A 217 1.98 14.43 14.43
N THR A 218 0.80 13.91 14.10
CA THR A 218 0.61 13.04 12.92
C THR A 218 -0.66 13.35 12.14
N PHE A 219 -0.98 14.64 11.97
CA PHE A 219 -2.20 15.04 11.25
C PHE A 219 -1.95 15.25 9.75
N PRO A 220 -2.66 14.53 8.86
CA PRO A 220 -2.57 14.71 7.42
C PRO A 220 -2.98 16.12 6.97
N LYS A 221 -2.17 16.75 6.11
CA LYS A 221 -2.39 18.10 5.58
C LYS A 221 -3.72 18.22 4.82
N ASP A 222 -4.12 17.17 4.12
CA ASP A 222 -5.34 17.15 3.30
C ASP A 222 -6.62 17.11 4.15
N LEU A 223 -6.46 16.87 5.46
CA LEU A 223 -7.54 16.79 6.44
C LEU A 223 -7.44 17.89 7.49
N GLU A 224 -6.56 18.87 7.30
CA GLU A 224 -6.29 19.97 8.25
C GLU A 224 -7.56 20.69 8.73
N CYS A 225 -8.62 20.73 7.91
CA CYS A 225 -9.91 21.33 8.27
C CYS A 225 -10.58 20.68 9.49
N TYR A 226 -10.28 19.42 9.83
CA TYR A 226 -10.81 18.74 11.02
C TYR A 226 -9.96 19.00 12.27
N LYS A 227 -8.72 19.49 12.14
CA LYS A 227 -7.75 19.55 13.25
C LYS A 227 -8.20 20.45 14.39
N GLU A 228 -8.50 21.71 14.09
CA GLU A 228 -8.93 22.69 15.08
C GLU A 228 -10.30 22.34 15.70
N PRO A 229 -11.33 21.91 14.94
CA PRO A 229 -12.56 21.39 15.51
C PRO A 229 -12.34 20.23 16.49
N LEU A 230 -11.49 19.26 16.13
CA LEU A 230 -11.17 18.12 17.01
C LEU A 230 -10.43 18.56 18.28
N LYS A 231 -9.51 19.50 18.17
CA LYS A 231 -8.78 20.05 19.32
C LYS A 231 -9.75 20.70 20.32
N LYS A 232 -10.69 21.50 19.82
CA LYS A 232 -11.76 22.12 20.63
C LYS A 232 -12.66 21.06 21.29
N ALA A 233 -13.05 20.02 20.54
CA ALA A 233 -13.82 18.90 21.05
C ALA A 233 -13.13 18.19 22.23
N LEU A 234 -11.86 17.79 22.05
CA LEU A 234 -11.08 17.11 23.09
C LEU A 234 -10.88 17.98 24.34
N CYS A 235 -10.67 19.29 24.15
CA CYS A 235 -10.59 20.24 25.26
C CYS A 235 -11.90 20.35 26.04
N ALA A 236 -13.05 20.41 25.34
CA ALA A 236 -14.36 20.47 25.98
C ALA A 236 -14.65 19.20 26.81
N ILE A 237 -14.32 18.03 26.27
CA ILE A 237 -14.43 16.74 26.97
C ILE A 237 -13.55 16.74 28.23
N GLU A 238 -12.31 17.19 28.12
CA GLU A 238 -11.40 17.27 29.26
C GLU A 238 -11.96 18.15 30.39
N VAL A 239 -12.46 19.34 30.05
CA VAL A 239 -13.04 20.28 31.03
C VAL A 239 -14.24 19.65 31.71
N LYS A 240 -15.15 19.03 30.95
CA LYS A 240 -16.31 18.34 31.52
C LYS A 240 -15.90 17.22 32.49
N TRP A 241 -14.94 16.38 32.08
CA TRP A 241 -14.49 15.26 32.90
C TRP A 241 -13.74 15.71 34.16
N LYS A 242 -12.96 16.81 34.09
CA LYS A 242 -12.34 17.44 35.27
C LYS A 242 -13.39 17.98 36.24
N ASN A 243 -14.41 18.67 35.75
CA ASN A 243 -15.49 19.20 36.58
C ASN A 243 -16.28 18.08 37.27
N ASN A 244 -16.56 16.98 36.58
CA ASN A 244 -17.24 15.82 37.16
C ASN A 244 -16.40 15.13 38.26
N ARG A 245 -15.07 15.10 38.11
CA ARG A 245 -14.16 14.55 39.14
C ARG A 245 -14.11 15.42 40.40
N ASN A 246 -14.24 16.74 40.25
CA ASN A 246 -14.22 17.67 41.38
C ASN A 246 -15.58 17.78 42.08
N GLY A 247 -16.69 17.55 41.36
CA GLY A 247 -18.03 17.50 41.95
C GLY A 247 -18.35 16.17 42.67
N ASN A 248 -17.77 15.05 42.24
CA ASN A 248 -17.89 13.75 42.90
C ASN A 248 -16.75 13.55 43.91
N GLY A 249 -16.77 14.28 45.02
CA GLY A 249 -15.94 13.98 46.17
C GLY A 249 -16.14 12.52 46.62
N ASN A 250 -15.05 11.75 46.70
CA ASN A 250 -14.92 10.51 47.48
C ASN A 250 -15.64 9.23 47.03
N ARG A 251 -15.67 8.89 45.72
CA ARG A 251 -15.86 7.47 45.33
C ARG A 251 -14.80 7.02 44.33
N ARG A 252 -13.57 6.85 44.82
CA ARG A 252 -12.53 6.09 44.10
C ARG A 252 -12.63 4.62 44.51
N PHE A 253 -13.18 3.79 43.62
CA PHE A 253 -13.01 2.34 43.74
C PHE A 253 -11.70 1.95 43.06
N LYS A 254 -10.78 1.35 43.82
CA LYS A 254 -9.60 0.67 43.25
C LYS A 254 -10.11 -0.49 42.40
N ARG A 255 -9.72 -0.54 41.11
CA ARG A 255 -9.81 -1.78 40.34
C ARG A 255 -8.84 -2.76 40.99
N ASN A 256 -9.36 -3.83 41.58
CA ASN A 256 -8.54 -4.93 42.06
C ASN A 256 -7.79 -5.52 40.86
N GLN A 257 -6.49 -5.79 41.10
CA GLN A 257 -5.55 -6.39 40.16
C GLN A 257 -6.01 -7.77 39.71
#